data_AF-A0A165QI66-F1
#
_entry.id   AF-A0A165QI66-F1
#
_cell.length_a   1.000
_cell.length_b   1.000
_cell.length_c   1.000
_cell.angle_alpha   90.00
_cell.angle_beta   90.00
_cell.angle_gamma   90.00
#
_symmetry.space_group_name_H-M   'P 1'
#
loop_
_entity.id
_entity.type
_entity.pdbx_description
1 polymer ?
#
loop_
_entity_poly.entity_id
_entity_poly.type
_entity_poly.pdbx_seq_one_letter_code
_entity_poly.pdbx_strand_id
1 'polypeptide(L)'
;MICCDKDFAAALEPWDGRWFVPLPPSGPQFVSIHQHTALQILRGRDGINNADARFLQVVATQTDRLSELQQCLLTRLSIEHDERIAA
;
A
#
# COMPACT_ATOMS: atom_id res chain seq x y z
N MET A 1 13.97 21.41 13.40
CA MET A 1 12.56 21.49 13.79
C MET A 1 12.02 20.07 13.71
N ILE A 2 11.82 19.41 14.85
CA ILE A 2 11.39 18.01 14.93
C ILE A 2 9.88 18.02 14.67
N CYS A 3 9.51 17.87 13.40
CA CYS A 3 8.13 17.56 13.00
C CYS A 3 7.87 16.04 12.99
N CYS A 4 8.86 15.22 13.38
CA CYS A 4 8.91 13.80 13.00
C CYS A 4 8.12 12.84 13.89
N ASP A 5 7.95 13.11 15.19
CA ASP A 5 7.44 12.06 16.10
C ASP A 5 5.94 11.77 15.91
N LYS A 6 5.13 12.81 15.63
CA LYS A 6 3.70 12.64 15.39
C LYS A 6 3.41 12.00 14.03
N ASP A 7 4.18 12.38 13.00
CA ASP A 7 4.04 11.83 11.66
C ASP A 7 4.53 10.37 11.61
N PHE A 8 5.57 10.03 12.37
CA PHE A 8 6.06 8.67 12.49
C PHE A 8 5.10 7.78 13.28
N ALA A 9 4.58 8.25 14.42
CA ALA A 9 3.58 7.51 15.19
C ALA A 9 2.34 7.21 14.34
N ALA A 10 1.84 8.21 13.62
CA ALA A 10 0.69 8.03 12.76
C ALA A 10 0.99 7.13 11.54
N ALA A 11 2.23 7.10 11.03
CA ALA A 11 2.62 6.18 9.97
C ALA A 11 2.51 4.70 10.37
N LEU A 12 2.64 4.39 11.68
CA LEU A 12 2.54 3.04 12.23
C LEU A 12 1.11 2.65 12.63
N GLU A 13 0.17 3.60 12.66
CA GLU A 13 -1.23 3.29 12.96
C GLU A 13 -1.86 2.45 11.84
N PRO A 14 -2.81 1.55 12.19
CA PRO A 14 -3.60 0.82 11.20
C PRO A 14 -4.28 1.78 10.22
N TRP A 15 -4.26 1.45 8.93
CA TRP A 15 -4.85 2.31 7.92
C TRP A 15 -6.37 2.16 7.88
N ASP A 16 -7.07 3.27 8.10
CA ASP A 16 -8.53 3.34 8.16
C ASP A 16 -9.19 3.64 6.79
N GLY A 17 -8.39 3.73 5.72
CA GLY A 17 -8.85 4.05 4.37
C GLY A 17 -9.12 5.54 4.11
N ARG A 18 -8.84 6.44 5.06
CA ARG A 18 -9.08 7.89 4.94
C ARG A 18 -7.83 8.73 5.11
N TRP A 19 -6.85 8.28 5.87
CA TRP A 19 -5.66 9.08 6.18
C TRP A 19 -4.62 9.07 5.05
N PHE A 20 -4.31 10.27 4.49
CA PHE A 20 -3.35 10.61 3.41
C PHE A 20 -3.44 9.84 2.06
N VAL A 21 -4.10 8.70 2.04
CA VAL A 21 -4.21 7.79 0.90
C VAL A 21 -5.70 7.50 0.70
N PRO A 22 -6.33 8.05 -0.35
CA PRO A 22 -7.71 7.72 -0.65
C PRO A 22 -7.80 6.26 -1.11
N LEU A 23 -8.87 5.57 -0.71
CA LEU A 23 -9.15 4.25 -1.26
C LEU A 23 -9.21 4.32 -2.80
N PRO A 24 -8.52 3.44 -3.52
CA PRO A 24 -8.61 3.43 -4.97
C PRO A 24 -10.03 3.07 -5.44
N PRO A 25 -10.49 3.66 -6.55
CA PRO A 25 -11.80 3.35 -7.11
C PRO A 25 -11.89 1.87 -7.51
N SER A 26 -13.09 1.30 -7.37
CA SER A 26 -13.43 -0.01 -7.92
C SER A 26 -13.68 0.09 -9.42
N GLY A 27 -13.24 -0.91 -10.19
CA GLY A 27 -13.49 -0.97 -11.62
C GLY A 27 -12.32 -1.53 -12.44
N PRO A 28 -12.57 -1.89 -13.70
CA PRO A 28 -11.54 -2.37 -14.61
C PRO A 28 -10.54 -1.24 -14.93
N GLN A 29 -9.25 -1.52 -14.79
CA GLN A 29 -8.17 -0.60 -15.12
C GLN A 29 -7.08 -1.35 -15.88
N PHE A 30 -6.54 -0.73 -16.94
CA PHE A 30 -5.36 -1.23 -17.63
C PHE A 30 -4.11 -0.77 -16.87
N VAL A 31 -3.57 -1.68 -16.06
CA VAL A 31 -2.44 -1.40 -15.16
C VAL A 31 -1.42 -2.54 -15.24
N SER A 32 -0.17 -2.24 -14.91
CA SER A 32 0.86 -3.27 -14.76
C SER A 32 0.52 -4.21 -13.61
N ILE A 33 1.18 -5.38 -13.57
CA ILE A 33 0.97 -6.37 -12.50
C ILE A 33 1.24 -5.75 -11.12
N HIS A 34 2.31 -4.97 -10.97
CA HIS A 34 2.63 -4.35 -9.69
C HIS A 34 1.60 -3.32 -9.22
N GLN A 35 1.10 -2.50 -10.15
CA GLN A 35 0.01 -1.59 -9.88
C GLN A 35 -1.26 -2.35 -9.49
N HIS A 36 -1.58 -3.44 -10.20
CA HIS A 36 -2.71 -4.30 -9.88
C HIS A 36 -2.60 -4.88 -8.47
N THR A 37 -1.46 -5.48 -8.13
CA THR A 37 -1.20 -6.05 -6.80
C THR A 37 -1.35 -4.99 -5.72
N ALA A 38 -0.76 -3.80 -5.90
CA ALA A 38 -0.87 -2.73 -4.92
C ALA A 38 -2.33 -2.28 -4.70
N LEU A 39 -3.11 -2.17 -5.77
CA LEU A 39 -4.54 -1.84 -5.70
C LEU A 39 -5.36 -2.92 -4.99
N GLN A 40 -5.05 -4.21 -5.17
CA GLN A 40 -5.74 -5.30 -4.46
C GLN A 40 -5.49 -5.22 -2.95
N ILE A 41 -4.23 -5.06 -2.54
CA ILE A 41 -3.86 -4.95 -1.12
C ILE A 41 -4.54 -3.73 -0.48
N LEU A 42 -4.53 -2.56 -1.17
CA LEU A 42 -5.23 -1.36 -0.71
C LEU A 42 -6.75 -1.53 -0.59
N ARG A 43 -7.36 -2.34 -1.45
CA ARG A 43 -8.81 -2.61 -1.38
C ARG A 43 -9.16 -3.54 -0.22
N GLY A 44 -8.26 -4.48 0.10
CA GLY A 44 -8.40 -5.36 1.24
C GLY A 44 -8.40 -4.62 2.58
N ARG A 45 -7.60 -3.55 2.71
CA ARG A 45 -7.43 -2.70 3.92
C ARG A 45 -6.87 -3.41 5.15
N ASP A 46 -7.06 -4.70 5.26
CA ASP A 46 -6.76 -5.46 6.47
C ASP A 46 -5.26 -5.66 6.68
N GLY A 47 -4.82 -5.36 7.89
CA GLY A 47 -3.47 -5.65 8.37
C GLY A 47 -2.36 -4.79 7.76
N ILE A 48 -2.68 -3.63 7.19
CA ILE A 48 -1.67 -2.66 6.73
C ILE A 48 -1.73 -1.38 7.55
N ASN A 49 -0.58 -0.76 7.76
CA ASN A 49 -0.47 0.55 8.41
C ASN A 49 -0.50 1.69 7.39
N ASN A 50 -0.53 2.92 7.87
CA ASN A 50 -0.54 4.12 7.04
C ASN A 50 0.71 4.25 6.13
N ALA A 51 1.88 3.80 6.57
CA ALA A 51 3.11 3.81 5.76
C ALA A 51 3.00 2.85 4.56
N ASP A 52 2.53 1.63 4.81
CA ASP A 52 2.32 0.60 3.79
C ASP A 52 1.26 1.07 2.78
N ALA A 53 0.15 1.64 3.25
CA ALA A 53 -0.87 2.22 2.38
C ALA A 53 -0.30 3.32 1.47
N ARG A 54 0.55 4.19 2.02
CA ARG A 54 1.20 5.26 1.23
C ARG A 54 2.16 4.70 0.20
N PHE A 55 2.95 3.69 0.57
CA PHE A 55 3.82 3.00 -0.36
C PHE A 55 3.01 2.36 -1.51
N LEU A 56 1.94 1.64 -1.20
CA LEU A 56 1.09 0.99 -2.19
C LEU A 56 0.43 2.01 -3.13
N GLN A 57 0.05 3.20 -2.63
CA GLN A 57 -0.49 4.28 -3.47
C GLN A 57 0.55 4.81 -4.47
N VAL A 58 1.81 4.94 -4.04
CA VAL A 58 2.91 5.32 -4.95
C VAL A 58 3.10 4.25 -6.01
N VAL A 59 3.12 2.97 -5.62
CA VAL A 59 3.24 1.85 -6.57
C VAL A 59 2.07 1.83 -7.56
N ALA A 60 0.85 2.08 -7.07
CA ALA A 60 -0.36 2.08 -7.90
C ALA A 60 -0.39 3.22 -8.93
N THR A 61 0.30 4.33 -8.65
CA THR A 61 0.29 5.53 -9.51
C THR A 61 1.56 5.71 -10.33
N GLN A 62 2.67 5.05 -9.98
CA GLN A 62 3.91 5.16 -10.75
C GLN A 62 3.81 4.37 -12.06
N THR A 63 4.31 4.97 -13.14
CA THR A 63 4.43 4.32 -14.46
C THR A 63 5.80 3.69 -14.69
N ASP A 64 6.80 4.13 -13.93
CA ASP A 64 8.17 3.67 -14.05
C ASP A 64 8.37 2.29 -13.41
N ARG A 65 9.49 1.65 -13.76
CA ARG A 65 9.91 0.39 -13.15
C ARG A 65 10.14 0.59 -11.65
N LEU A 66 9.65 -0.34 -10.84
CA LEU A 66 9.93 -0.36 -9.41
C LEU A 66 11.43 -0.57 -9.16
N SER A 67 11.97 0.15 -8.18
CA SER A 67 13.30 -0.15 -7.63
C SER A 67 13.31 -1.52 -6.93
N GLU A 68 14.48 -2.10 -6.73
CA GLU A 68 14.62 -3.40 -6.05
C GLU A 68 14.00 -3.40 -4.65
N LEU A 69 14.17 -2.29 -3.91
CA LEU A 69 13.57 -2.13 -2.59
C LEU A 69 12.05 -2.12 -2.65
N GLN A 70 11.47 -1.38 -3.61
CA GLN A 70 10.02 -1.35 -3.80
C GLN A 70 9.49 -2.74 -4.20
N GLN A 71 10.20 -3.48 -5.06
CA GLN A 71 9.81 -4.84 -5.43
C GLN A 71 9.82 -5.78 -4.22
N CYS A 72 10.86 -5.71 -3.39
CA CYS A 72 10.98 -6.52 -2.17
C CYS A 72 9.83 -6.23 -1.19
N LEU A 73 9.56 -4.94 -0.93
CA LEU A 73 8.47 -4.52 -0.04
C LEU A 73 7.09 -4.94 -0.57
N LEU A 74 6.83 -4.76 -1.87
CA LEU A 74 5.57 -5.17 -2.48
C LEU A 74 5.38 -6.69 -2.41
N THR A 75 6.44 -7.46 -2.62
CA THR A 75 6.40 -8.93 -2.51
C THR A 75 6.04 -9.36 -1.09
N ARG A 76 6.68 -8.75 -0.08
CA ARG A 76 6.36 -9.03 1.33
C ARG A 76 4.89 -8.76 1.64
N LEU A 77 4.39 -7.58 1.27
CA LEU A 77 3.00 -7.19 1.52
C LEU A 77 1.99 -8.06 0.75
N SER A 78 2.35 -8.56 -0.44
CA SER A 78 1.50 -9.49 -1.20
C SER A 78 1.35 -10.82 -0.46
N ILE A 79 2.46 -11.39 0.03
CA ILE A 79 2.44 -12.66 0.76
C ILE A 79 1.60 -12.53 2.03
N GLU A 80 1.85 -11.48 2.83
CA GLU A 80 1.08 -11.23 4.06
C GLU A 80 -0.42 -11.03 3.78
N HIS A 81 -0.77 -10.42 2.65
CA HIS A 81 -2.15 -10.23 2.24
C HIS A 81 -2.82 -11.55 1.83
N ASP A 82 -2.13 -12.37 1.03
CA ASP A 82 -2.63 -13.68 0.60
C ASP A 82 -2.85 -14.63 1.79
N GLU A 83 -1.93 -14.62 2.77
CA GLU A 83 -2.07 -15.36 4.03
C GLU A 83 -3.32 -14.96 4.82
N ARG A 84 -3.67 -13.66 4.82
CA ARG A 84 -4.89 -13.16 5.49
C ARG A 84 -6.17 -13.55 4.77
N ILE A 85 -6.18 -13.54 3.44
CA ILE A 85 -7.35 -13.94 2.65
C ILE A 85 -7.62 -15.44 2.77
N ALA A 86 -6.57 -16.25 2.94
CA ALA A 86 -6.68 -17.70 3.04
C ALA A 86 -7.10 -18.22 4.44
N ALA A 87 -7.02 -17.39 5.48
CA ALA A 87 -7.34 -17.72 6.87
C ALA A 87 -8.84 -17.56 7.20
#